data_AF-A0A1Q7S894-F1
#
_entry.id   AF-A0A1Q7S894-F1
#
_cell.length_a   1.000
_cell.length_b   1.000
_cell.length_c   1.000
_cell.angle_alpha   90.00
_cell.angle_beta   90.00
_cell.angle_gamma   90.00
#
_symmetry.space_group_name_H-M   'P 1'
#
loop_
_entity.id
_entity.type
_entity.pdbx_description
1 polymer ?
#
loop_
_entity_poly.entity_id
_entity_poly.type
_entity_poly.pdbx_seq_one_letter_code
_entity_poly.pdbx_strand_id
1 'polypeptide(L)'
;MCVATGASAGQSVHDSTAARAPDRLFEATEPLELTLQADFGAINKNRGNDKPNHPGVLSYTTAARDSVALDVQLHTRGHFRLGRCQYPPLKIVFNREQTAHTTFAHQGSLKLAVQCRGGQSWGNYLLEEYLIYRAYNLLTDRSFHVRLARVTYVDPTGKHAPEVRRAFFVEDDDRMARRNAAHVFEQKGVFQTDVDFEQMGLAAVFQYMIGNTDFAVSALHNIVLIRDSVEVVYPVPYDFDWSGVIWTPYAQPDARLEIRDVRQRVFRGTCRSPQELATLFDRFNAQKDAIYELYRDMAAEGLEAKRIEQALDYYDAFYKTINDPGRARREFILACRRN
;
A
#
# COMPACT_ATOMS: atom_id res chain seq x y z
N MET A 1 4.61 -12.91 -73.26
CA MET A 1 4.56 -12.05 -72.06
C MET A 1 3.18 -12.21 -71.45
N CYS A 2 3.09 -13.09 -70.45
CA CYS A 2 1.91 -13.30 -69.62
C CYS A 2 1.99 -12.34 -68.43
N VAL A 3 0.85 -11.85 -67.95
CA VAL A 3 0.30 -12.15 -66.62
C VAL A 3 -1.00 -11.35 -66.47
N ALA A 4 -2.10 -12.08 -66.33
CA ALA A 4 -3.38 -11.58 -65.88
C ALA A 4 -3.33 -11.34 -64.36
N THR A 5 -3.82 -10.20 -63.91
CA THR A 5 -3.98 -9.86 -62.50
C THR A 5 -5.22 -10.57 -61.93
N GLY A 6 -4.99 -11.65 -61.19
CA GLY A 6 -6.01 -12.32 -60.37
C GLY A 6 -6.11 -11.65 -59.00
N ALA A 7 -7.30 -11.15 -58.67
CA ALA A 7 -7.65 -10.72 -57.32
C ALA A 7 -7.86 -11.97 -56.44
N SER A 8 -7.09 -12.09 -55.37
CA SER A 8 -7.23 -13.10 -54.33
C SER A 8 -7.73 -12.42 -53.06
N ALA A 9 -8.94 -12.76 -52.65
CA ALA A 9 -9.52 -12.36 -51.37
C ALA A 9 -8.83 -13.15 -50.24
N GLY A 10 -7.95 -12.48 -49.50
CA GLY A 10 -7.40 -13.01 -48.26
C GLY A 10 -8.43 -12.91 -47.14
N GLN A 11 -9.02 -14.04 -46.76
CA GLN A 11 -9.79 -14.17 -45.53
C GLN A 11 -8.84 -13.95 -44.34
N SER A 12 -9.10 -12.90 -43.55
CA SER A 12 -8.45 -12.72 -42.26
C SER A 12 -9.00 -13.76 -41.29
N VAL A 13 -8.20 -14.81 -41.05
CA VAL A 13 -8.44 -15.75 -39.96
C VAL A 13 -8.34 -14.96 -38.67
N HIS A 14 -9.46 -14.84 -37.97
CA HIS A 14 -9.52 -14.38 -36.59
C HIS A 14 -8.61 -15.28 -35.76
N ASP A 15 -7.45 -14.75 -35.37
CA ASP A 15 -6.58 -15.41 -34.42
C ASP A 15 -7.28 -15.38 -33.07
N SER A 16 -7.68 -16.57 -32.62
CA SER A 16 -8.25 -16.82 -31.32
C SER A 16 -7.30 -16.30 -30.26
N THR A 17 -7.72 -15.25 -29.54
CA THR A 17 -7.04 -14.77 -28.35
C THR A 17 -6.80 -15.94 -27.41
N ALA A 18 -5.52 -16.31 -27.25
CA ALA A 18 -5.06 -17.15 -26.17
C ALA A 18 -5.66 -16.65 -24.86
N ALA A 19 -6.11 -17.57 -24.00
CA ALA A 19 -6.64 -17.25 -22.68
C ALA A 19 -5.67 -16.30 -21.97
N ARG A 20 -6.08 -15.04 -21.79
CA ARG A 20 -5.31 -14.02 -21.09
C ARG A 20 -4.96 -14.61 -19.73
N ALA A 21 -3.66 -14.78 -19.45
CA ALA A 21 -3.21 -15.24 -18.15
C ALA A 21 -3.92 -14.40 -17.08
N PRO A 22 -4.39 -15.00 -15.97
CA PRO A 22 -5.07 -14.23 -14.93
C PRO A 22 -4.16 -13.08 -14.54
N ASP A 23 -4.65 -11.84 -14.67
CA ASP A 23 -3.88 -10.65 -14.30
C ASP A 23 -3.38 -10.87 -12.86
N ARG A 24 -2.05 -10.88 -12.68
CA ARG A 24 -1.43 -11.20 -11.39
C ARG A 24 -1.92 -10.20 -10.35
N LEU A 25 -2.13 -10.66 -9.10
CA LEU A 25 -2.83 -9.89 -8.07
C LEU A 25 -2.43 -8.41 -8.00
N PHE A 26 -1.13 -8.10 -8.04
CA PHE A 26 -0.63 -6.73 -7.85
C PHE A 26 -0.28 -5.99 -9.15
N GLU A 27 -0.54 -6.57 -10.32
CA GLU A 27 -0.36 -5.92 -11.63
C GLU A 27 -1.66 -5.25 -12.10
N ALA A 28 -2.82 -5.79 -11.71
CA ALA A 28 -4.12 -5.18 -11.97
C ALA A 28 -4.40 -3.98 -11.04
N THR A 29 -5.04 -2.96 -11.60
CA THR A 29 -5.34 -1.70 -10.89
C THR A 29 -6.79 -1.62 -10.42
N GLU A 30 -7.66 -2.42 -11.02
CA GLU A 30 -9.08 -2.49 -10.72
C GLU A 30 -9.31 -3.15 -9.36
N PRO A 31 -10.30 -2.65 -8.58
CA PRO A 31 -10.69 -3.28 -7.33
C PRO A 31 -11.06 -4.75 -7.54
N LEU A 32 -10.58 -5.62 -6.65
CA LEU A 32 -10.97 -7.01 -6.63
C LEU A 32 -12.25 -7.18 -5.81
N GLU A 33 -13.34 -7.54 -6.48
CA GLU A 33 -14.58 -8.00 -5.83
C GLU A 33 -14.39 -9.43 -5.33
N LEU A 34 -14.55 -9.66 -4.02
CA LEU A 34 -14.42 -11.00 -3.45
C LEU A 34 -15.35 -11.21 -2.25
N THR A 35 -15.60 -12.46 -1.93
CA THR A 35 -16.34 -12.90 -0.74
C THR A 35 -15.39 -13.63 0.21
N LEU A 36 -15.48 -13.32 1.49
CA LEU A 36 -14.86 -14.09 2.57
C LEU A 36 -15.96 -14.68 3.44
N GLN A 37 -16.03 -16.02 3.49
CA GLN A 37 -16.94 -16.75 4.35
C GLN A 37 -16.17 -17.38 5.51
N ALA A 38 -16.51 -17.03 6.75
CA ALA A 38 -15.89 -17.58 7.95
C ALA A 38 -16.70 -17.25 9.23
N ASP A 39 -16.35 -17.86 10.35
CA ASP A 39 -16.85 -17.44 11.66
C ASP A 39 -16.12 -16.17 12.14
N PHE A 40 -16.55 -15.02 11.61
CA PHE A 40 -16.00 -13.72 12.01
C PHE A 40 -16.30 -13.38 13.48
N GLY A 41 -17.32 -13.99 14.09
CA GLY A 41 -17.59 -13.86 15.52
C GLY A 41 -16.47 -14.46 16.36
N ALA A 42 -15.98 -15.65 15.99
CA ALA A 42 -14.82 -16.28 16.60
C ALA A 42 -13.51 -15.52 16.31
N ILE A 43 -13.28 -15.14 15.05
CA ILE A 43 -12.08 -14.38 14.65
C ILE A 43 -11.98 -13.05 15.42
N ASN A 44 -13.09 -12.30 15.51
CA ASN A 44 -13.12 -10.99 16.15
C ASN A 44 -12.87 -11.01 17.66
N LYS A 45 -13.00 -12.18 18.32
CA LYS A 45 -12.64 -12.35 19.74
C LYS A 45 -11.14 -12.48 19.95
N ASN A 46 -10.38 -12.85 18.92
CA ASN A 46 -8.92 -13.03 19.00
C ASN A 46 -8.19 -11.71 18.80
N ARG A 47 -8.25 -10.84 19.82
CA ARG A 47 -7.59 -9.52 19.83
C ARG A 47 -6.35 -9.45 20.72
N GLY A 48 -5.99 -10.58 21.32
CA GLY A 48 -4.80 -10.72 22.15
C GLY A 48 -3.53 -10.99 21.33
N ASN A 49 -2.49 -11.44 22.03
CA ASN A 49 -1.24 -11.87 21.42
C ASN A 49 -1.37 -13.20 20.69
N ASP A 50 -2.22 -14.09 21.20
CA ASP A 50 -2.60 -15.32 20.49
C ASP A 50 -3.56 -14.98 19.35
N LYS A 51 -3.17 -15.39 18.14
CA LYS A 51 -3.85 -15.08 16.88
C LYS A 51 -4.03 -16.39 16.10
N PRO A 52 -4.87 -17.31 16.62
CA PRO A 52 -5.05 -18.61 16.01
C PRO A 52 -5.66 -18.48 14.61
N ASN A 53 -5.33 -19.43 13.75
CA ASN A 53 -5.92 -19.57 12.42
C ASN A 53 -7.36 -20.08 12.53
N HIS A 54 -8.25 -19.46 11.76
CA HIS A 54 -9.64 -19.88 11.57
C HIS A 54 -9.86 -20.28 10.12
N PRO A 55 -10.52 -21.41 9.85
CA PRO A 55 -10.86 -21.79 8.49
C PRO A 55 -11.85 -20.80 7.88
N GLY A 56 -11.70 -20.56 6.59
CA GLY A 56 -12.65 -19.79 5.80
C GLY A 56 -12.53 -20.12 4.31
N VAL A 57 -13.44 -19.55 3.53
CA VAL A 57 -13.44 -19.67 2.08
C VAL A 57 -13.34 -18.27 1.48
N LEU A 58 -12.36 -18.07 0.61
CA LEU A 58 -12.26 -16.89 -0.24
C LEU A 58 -12.79 -17.25 -1.62
N SER A 59 -13.77 -16.50 -2.13
CA SER A 59 -14.29 -16.68 -3.49
C SER A 59 -14.36 -15.39 -4.29
N TYR A 60 -14.19 -15.48 -5.60
CA TYR A 60 -14.29 -14.35 -6.53
C TYR A 60 -14.55 -14.86 -7.95
N THR A 61 -14.91 -13.94 -8.84
CA THR A 61 -15.14 -14.22 -10.25
C THR A 61 -13.97 -13.70 -11.09
N THR A 62 -13.43 -14.53 -11.99
CA THR A 62 -12.34 -14.12 -12.88
C THR A 62 -12.85 -13.21 -14.01
N ALA A 63 -11.94 -12.57 -14.73
CA ALA A 63 -12.29 -11.83 -15.95
C ALA A 63 -12.97 -12.73 -17.02
N ALA A 64 -12.67 -14.03 -17.03
CA ALA A 64 -13.31 -15.03 -17.88
C ALA A 64 -14.69 -15.48 -17.38
N ARG A 65 -15.18 -14.91 -16.27
CA ARG A 65 -16.43 -15.25 -15.58
C ARG A 65 -16.44 -16.63 -14.89
N ASP A 66 -15.27 -17.21 -14.66
CA ASP A 66 -15.14 -18.42 -13.86
C ASP A 66 -15.27 -18.10 -12.37
N SER A 67 -15.97 -18.95 -11.62
CA SER A 67 -16.03 -18.86 -10.16
C SER A 67 -14.84 -19.60 -9.56
N VAL A 68 -14.04 -18.90 -8.76
CA VAL A 68 -12.94 -19.47 -7.98
C VAL A 68 -13.32 -19.47 -6.51
N ALA A 69 -13.08 -20.58 -5.82
CA ALA A 69 -13.20 -20.69 -4.36
C ALA A 69 -11.94 -21.34 -3.80
N LEU A 70 -11.37 -20.74 -2.76
CA LEU A 70 -10.12 -21.12 -2.14
C LEU A 70 -10.35 -21.32 -0.65
N ASP A 71 -9.93 -22.47 -0.13
CA ASP A 71 -9.81 -22.68 1.30
C ASP A 71 -8.64 -21.82 1.81
N VAL A 72 -8.94 -21.04 2.84
CA VAL A 72 -7.99 -20.12 3.46
C VAL A 72 -8.01 -20.27 4.97
N GLN A 73 -6.92 -19.87 5.61
CA GLN A 73 -6.89 -19.62 7.04
C GLN A 73 -6.86 -18.12 7.30
N LEU A 74 -7.65 -17.67 8.25
CA LEU A 74 -7.82 -16.28 8.61
C LEU A 74 -7.39 -16.08 10.05
N HIS A 75 -6.59 -15.06 10.31
CA HIS A 75 -6.31 -14.63 11.68
C HIS A 75 -6.18 -13.11 11.74
N THR A 76 -6.41 -12.55 12.92
CA THR A 76 -6.24 -11.10 13.13
C THR A 76 -4.77 -10.72 13.07
N ARG A 77 -4.47 -9.46 12.73
CA ARG A 77 -3.11 -8.91 12.74
C ARG A 77 -3.05 -7.49 13.30
N GLY A 78 -1.84 -6.99 13.51
CA GLY A 78 -1.58 -5.64 14.01
C GLY A 78 -1.71 -5.51 15.53
N HIS A 79 -1.60 -4.26 16.00
CA HIS A 79 -1.65 -3.88 17.42
C HIS A 79 -2.70 -2.79 17.67
N PHE A 80 -2.51 -1.59 17.13
CA PHE A 80 -3.41 -0.46 17.39
C PHE A 80 -4.82 -0.69 16.84
N ARG A 81 -4.93 -0.94 15.52
CA ARG A 81 -6.21 -1.20 14.86
C ARG A 81 -6.88 -2.47 15.41
N LEU A 82 -6.10 -3.46 15.87
CA LEU A 82 -6.63 -4.67 16.51
C LEU A 82 -7.43 -4.36 17.79
N GLY A 83 -6.99 -3.40 18.59
CA GLY A 83 -7.67 -3.01 19.84
C GLY A 83 -8.76 -1.94 19.68
N ARG A 84 -8.86 -1.26 18.53
CA ARG A 84 -9.70 -0.06 18.35
C ARG A 84 -10.73 -0.15 17.23
N CYS A 85 -10.49 -1.00 16.24
CA CYS A 85 -11.36 -1.15 15.08
C CYS A 85 -12.49 -2.13 15.35
N GLN A 86 -13.67 -1.80 14.82
CA GLN A 86 -14.79 -2.72 14.75
C GLN A 86 -14.39 -3.95 13.91
N TYR A 87 -13.81 -3.69 12.73
CA TYR A 87 -13.27 -4.70 11.83
C TYR A 87 -11.75 -4.74 11.98
N PRO A 88 -11.18 -5.79 12.61
CA PRO A 88 -9.74 -5.88 12.77
C PRO A 88 -9.09 -6.17 11.40
N PRO A 89 -7.86 -5.68 11.15
CA PRO A 89 -7.10 -6.10 9.99
C PRO A 89 -6.85 -7.62 10.05
N LEU A 90 -6.92 -8.26 8.89
CA LEU A 90 -6.78 -9.71 8.76
C LEU A 90 -5.47 -10.06 8.05
N LYS A 91 -4.96 -11.25 8.35
CA LYS A 91 -3.99 -11.94 7.51
C LYS A 91 -4.67 -13.19 6.96
N ILE A 92 -4.55 -13.37 5.65
CA ILE A 92 -5.13 -14.48 4.91
C ILE A 92 -3.98 -15.40 4.51
N VAL A 93 -4.04 -16.66 4.91
CA VAL A 93 -3.08 -17.70 4.52
C VAL A 93 -3.77 -18.60 3.52
N PHE A 94 -3.16 -18.76 2.35
CA PHE A 94 -3.76 -19.47 1.23
C PHE A 94 -3.32 -20.94 1.22
N ASN A 95 -4.24 -21.83 0.84
CA ASN A 95 -3.85 -23.19 0.45
C ASN A 95 -3.11 -23.15 -0.89
N ARG A 96 -1.79 -23.35 -0.86
CA ARG A 96 -0.92 -23.24 -2.03
C ARG A 96 -1.35 -24.16 -3.18
N GLU A 97 -1.87 -25.35 -2.87
CA GLU A 97 -2.34 -26.33 -3.84
C GLU A 97 -3.51 -25.80 -4.69
N GLN A 98 -4.33 -24.91 -4.12
CA GLN A 98 -5.50 -24.34 -4.80
C GLN A 98 -5.16 -23.02 -5.53
N THR A 99 -4.00 -22.40 -5.28
CA THR A 99 -3.71 -21.05 -5.81
C THR A 99 -3.03 -21.01 -7.18
N ALA A 100 -2.42 -22.11 -7.65
CA ALA A 100 -1.46 -22.10 -8.77
C ALA A 100 -2.00 -21.46 -10.07
N HIS A 101 -3.30 -21.61 -10.36
CA HIS A 101 -3.94 -21.11 -11.57
C HIS A 101 -4.97 -20.00 -11.30
N THR A 102 -4.71 -19.20 -10.27
CA THR A 102 -5.66 -18.20 -9.76
C THR A 102 -5.01 -16.83 -9.66
N THR A 103 -5.80 -15.77 -9.46
CA THR A 103 -5.28 -14.41 -9.18
C THR A 103 -4.30 -14.39 -8.01
N PHE A 104 -4.47 -15.30 -7.04
CA PHE A 104 -3.60 -15.45 -5.87
C PHE A 104 -2.42 -16.39 -6.10
N ALA A 105 -2.08 -16.70 -7.36
CA ALA A 105 -0.94 -17.55 -7.68
C ALA A 105 0.35 -17.09 -6.97
N HIS A 106 1.05 -18.08 -6.43
CA HIS A 106 2.28 -17.94 -5.68
C HIS A 106 2.15 -17.18 -4.35
N GLN A 107 0.96 -16.70 -3.96
CA GLN A 107 0.75 -15.99 -2.70
C GLN A 107 0.69 -17.01 -1.56
N GLY A 108 1.60 -16.93 -0.59
CA GLY A 108 1.55 -17.78 0.60
C GLY A 108 0.59 -17.24 1.65
N SER A 109 0.79 -15.98 2.02
CA SER A 109 -0.12 -15.25 2.90
C SER A 109 -0.13 -13.78 2.52
N LEU A 110 -1.23 -13.08 2.77
CA LEU A 110 -1.35 -11.66 2.49
C LEU A 110 -1.96 -10.91 3.66
N LYS A 111 -1.48 -9.69 3.87
CA LYS A 111 -2.09 -8.71 4.78
C LYS A 111 -3.29 -8.10 4.06
N LEU A 112 -4.45 -8.08 4.72
CA LEU A 112 -5.65 -7.38 4.27
C LEU A 112 -5.92 -6.22 5.23
N ALA A 113 -5.66 -5.00 4.77
CA ALA A 113 -6.07 -3.80 5.48
C ALA A 113 -7.57 -3.60 5.23
N VAL A 114 -8.35 -3.47 6.31
CA VAL A 114 -9.82 -3.43 6.24
C VAL A 114 -10.30 -2.08 6.76
N GLN A 115 -11.37 -1.56 6.16
CA GLN A 115 -12.08 -0.40 6.69
C GLN A 115 -12.44 -0.62 8.17
N CYS A 116 -11.81 0.17 9.05
CA CYS A 116 -11.81 -0.05 10.50
C CYS A 116 -13.21 -0.02 11.16
N ARG A 117 -14.14 0.78 10.63
CA ARG A 117 -15.54 0.89 11.08
C ARG A 117 -16.47 1.17 9.90
N GLY A 118 -17.77 0.97 10.09
CA GLY A 118 -18.77 1.36 9.08
C GLY A 118 -18.79 2.87 8.80
N GLY A 119 -19.38 3.25 7.66
CA GLY A 119 -19.60 4.64 7.25
C GLY A 119 -18.55 5.20 6.29
N GLN A 120 -18.93 6.24 5.55
CA GLN A 120 -18.15 6.80 4.46
C GLN A 120 -16.79 7.34 4.92
N SER A 121 -16.72 8.01 6.08
CA SER A 121 -15.45 8.61 6.56
C SER A 121 -14.35 7.56 6.77
N TRP A 122 -14.69 6.40 7.32
CA TRP A 122 -13.73 5.29 7.49
C TRP A 122 -13.38 4.63 6.16
N GLY A 123 -14.31 4.63 5.21
CA GLY A 123 -14.04 4.26 3.82
C GLY A 123 -13.04 5.19 3.16
N ASN A 124 -13.13 6.50 3.39
CA ASN A 124 -12.16 7.47 2.86
C ASN A 124 -10.76 7.24 3.44
N TYR A 125 -10.64 7.04 4.75
CA TYR A 125 -9.32 6.84 5.38
C TYR A 125 -8.58 5.62 4.81
N LEU A 126 -9.31 4.54 4.52
CA LEU A 126 -8.75 3.36 3.87
C LEU A 126 -8.30 3.68 2.44
N LEU A 127 -9.12 4.38 1.66
CA LEU A 127 -8.77 4.75 0.28
C LEU A 127 -7.55 5.68 0.24
N GLU A 128 -7.45 6.64 1.16
CA GLU A 128 -6.31 7.54 1.26
C GLU A 128 -5.03 6.79 1.68
N GLU A 129 -5.11 5.84 2.62
CA GLU A 129 -3.97 4.97 2.95
C GLU A 129 -3.51 4.15 1.73
N TYR A 130 -4.46 3.56 1.00
CA TYR A 130 -4.19 2.86 -0.25
C TYR A 130 -3.50 3.76 -1.28
N LEU A 131 -3.95 5.01 -1.42
CA LEU A 131 -3.36 5.99 -2.35
C LEU A 131 -1.93 6.37 -1.96
N ILE A 132 -1.60 6.40 -0.66
CA ILE A 132 -0.21 6.66 -0.24
C ILE A 132 0.72 5.54 -0.73
N TYR A 133 0.31 4.27 -0.64
CA TYR A 133 1.10 3.17 -1.22
C TYR A 133 1.29 3.36 -2.73
N ARG A 134 0.20 3.67 -3.46
CA ARG A 134 0.26 3.90 -4.92
C ARG A 134 1.15 5.09 -5.28
N ALA A 135 1.09 6.18 -4.52
CA ALA A 135 1.96 7.34 -4.71
C ALA A 135 3.44 6.99 -4.45
N TYR A 136 3.74 6.13 -3.48
CA TYR A 136 5.11 5.68 -3.23
C TYR A 136 5.64 4.78 -4.37
N ASN A 137 4.78 3.95 -4.99
CA ASN A 137 5.16 3.14 -6.15
C ASN A 137 5.64 3.99 -7.33
N LEU A 138 5.11 5.20 -7.52
CA LEU A 138 5.56 6.13 -8.57
C LEU A 138 6.99 6.66 -8.34
N LEU A 139 7.49 6.61 -7.11
CA LEU A 139 8.79 7.17 -6.73
C LEU A 139 9.92 6.12 -6.73
N THR A 140 9.59 4.86 -6.46
CA THR A 140 10.58 3.78 -6.32
C THR A 140 9.97 2.39 -6.45
N ASP A 141 10.71 1.45 -7.04
CA ASP A 141 10.36 0.02 -7.05
C ASP A 141 10.51 -0.62 -5.65
N ARG A 142 11.33 -0.02 -4.77
CA ARG A 142 11.49 -0.44 -3.37
C ARG A 142 10.32 0.05 -2.52
N SER A 143 9.14 -0.45 -2.86
CA SER A 143 7.84 -0.10 -2.32
C SER A 143 6.94 -1.33 -2.32
N PHE A 144 5.96 -1.39 -1.43
CA PHE A 144 4.95 -2.45 -1.46
C PHE A 144 3.92 -2.17 -2.54
N HIS A 145 3.62 -3.15 -3.38
CA HIS A 145 2.43 -3.07 -4.22
C HIS A 145 1.15 -3.35 -3.41
N VAL A 146 0.05 -2.75 -3.83
CA VAL A 146 -1.26 -2.89 -3.18
C VAL A 146 -2.37 -3.07 -4.21
N ARG A 147 -3.40 -3.83 -3.86
CA ARG A 147 -4.63 -3.94 -4.67
C ARG A 147 -5.86 -3.68 -3.83
N LEU A 148 -6.67 -2.71 -4.27
CA LEU A 148 -7.96 -2.41 -3.66
C LEU A 148 -8.90 -3.60 -3.82
N ALA A 149 -9.77 -3.80 -2.86
CA ALA A 149 -10.76 -4.87 -2.86
C ALA A 149 -12.08 -4.38 -2.24
N ARG A 150 -13.18 -4.94 -2.73
CA ARG A 150 -14.47 -4.89 -2.05
C ARG A 150 -14.77 -6.29 -1.56
N VAL A 151 -14.84 -6.42 -0.24
CA VAL A 151 -14.93 -7.70 0.43
C VAL A 151 -16.32 -7.85 1.00
N THR A 152 -17.03 -8.88 0.56
CA THR A 152 -18.30 -9.32 1.15
C THR A 152 -18.01 -10.34 2.23
N TYR A 153 -18.29 -10.00 3.49
CA TYR A 153 -18.10 -10.87 4.64
C TYR A 153 -19.40 -11.66 4.89
N VAL A 154 -19.31 -12.98 4.85
CA VAL A 154 -20.46 -13.89 4.97
C VAL A 154 -20.30 -14.80 6.19
N ASP A 155 -21.34 -14.84 7.03
CA ASP A 155 -21.45 -15.81 8.11
C ASP A 155 -21.96 -17.16 7.55
N PRO A 156 -21.20 -18.26 7.70
CA PRO A 156 -21.61 -19.57 7.19
C PRO A 156 -22.91 -20.09 7.82
N THR A 157 -23.30 -19.59 9.00
CA THR A 157 -24.53 -20.00 9.69
C THR A 157 -25.76 -19.21 9.23
N GLY A 158 -25.57 -18.14 8.45
CA GLY A 158 -26.66 -17.26 7.99
C GLY A 158 -27.32 -16.42 9.09
N LYS A 159 -26.76 -16.40 10.31
CA LYS A 159 -27.30 -15.60 11.43
C LYS A 159 -27.07 -14.10 11.23
N HIS A 160 -25.99 -13.74 10.56
CA HIS A 160 -25.66 -12.36 10.21
C HIS A 160 -25.81 -12.13 8.70
N ALA A 161 -26.45 -11.03 8.32
CA ALA A 161 -26.54 -10.62 6.92
C ALA A 161 -25.14 -10.32 6.36
N PRO A 162 -24.87 -10.61 5.07
CA PRO A 162 -23.59 -10.26 4.45
C PRO A 162 -23.28 -8.77 4.55
N GLU A 163 -22.03 -8.44 4.85
CA GLU A 163 -21.57 -7.05 4.93
C GLU A 163 -20.47 -6.78 3.90
N VAL A 164 -20.63 -5.72 3.11
CA VAL A 164 -19.58 -5.27 2.18
C VAL A 164 -18.71 -4.21 2.84
N ARG A 165 -17.38 -4.36 2.74
CA ARG A 165 -16.41 -3.37 3.19
C ARG A 165 -15.33 -3.17 2.15
N ARG A 166 -14.79 -1.95 2.10
CA ARG A 166 -13.55 -1.71 1.37
C ARG A 166 -12.38 -2.33 2.14
N ALA A 167 -11.44 -2.87 1.41
CA ALA A 167 -10.18 -3.39 1.92
C ALA A 167 -9.08 -3.21 0.86
N PHE A 168 -7.82 -3.43 1.21
CA PHE A 168 -6.79 -3.64 0.20
C PHE A 168 -5.77 -4.68 0.65
N PHE A 169 -5.27 -5.44 -0.31
CA PHE A 169 -4.16 -6.35 -0.10
C PHE A 169 -2.85 -5.58 -0.15
N VAL A 170 -1.91 -5.98 0.70
CA VAL A 170 -0.51 -5.50 0.67
C VAL A 170 0.38 -6.65 0.25
N GLU A 171 1.31 -6.38 -0.67
CA GLU A 171 2.34 -7.32 -1.10
C GLU A 171 3.11 -7.89 0.12
N ASP A 172 3.45 -9.16 0.03
CA ASP A 172 4.26 -9.86 1.03
C ASP A 172 5.70 -9.32 0.99
N ASP A 173 6.33 -9.19 2.16
CA ASP A 173 7.66 -8.57 2.30
C ASP A 173 8.75 -9.36 1.57
N ASP A 174 8.74 -10.69 1.66
CA ASP A 174 9.66 -11.53 0.90
C ASP A 174 9.46 -11.38 -0.61
N ARG A 175 8.22 -11.18 -1.08
CA ARG A 175 7.93 -10.91 -2.51
C ARG A 175 8.50 -9.57 -2.94
N MET A 176 8.21 -8.53 -2.16
CA MET A 176 8.69 -7.17 -2.41
C MET A 176 10.23 -7.14 -2.43
N ALA A 177 10.88 -7.81 -1.47
CA ALA A 177 12.34 -7.93 -1.42
C ALA A 177 12.87 -8.65 -2.67
N ARG A 178 12.30 -9.81 -3.05
CA ARG A 178 12.72 -10.55 -4.26
C ARG A 178 12.56 -9.75 -5.54
N ARG A 179 11.48 -8.98 -5.69
CA ARG A 179 11.27 -8.07 -6.84
C ARG A 179 12.39 -7.02 -6.96
N ASN A 180 13.00 -6.67 -5.83
CA ASN A 180 14.13 -5.73 -5.74
C ASN A 180 15.50 -6.44 -5.64
N ALA A 181 15.61 -7.71 -6.07
CA ALA A 181 16.83 -8.51 -6.02
C ALA A 181 17.46 -8.57 -4.61
N ALA A 182 16.61 -8.58 -3.57
CA ALA A 182 17.00 -8.56 -2.17
C ALA A 182 16.24 -9.63 -1.36
N HIS A 183 16.61 -9.77 -0.08
CA HIS A 183 15.88 -10.55 0.91
C HIS A 183 15.51 -9.67 2.11
N VAL A 184 14.50 -10.07 2.89
CA VAL A 184 14.12 -9.35 4.12
C VAL A 184 15.23 -9.47 5.15
N PHE A 185 15.57 -8.34 5.79
CA PHE A 185 16.64 -8.24 6.78
C PHE A 185 16.07 -7.76 8.13
N GLU A 186 15.62 -8.69 8.97
CA GLU A 186 14.95 -8.38 10.24
C GLU A 186 15.93 -8.03 11.39
N GLN A 187 16.76 -7.00 11.20
CA GLN A 187 17.75 -6.55 12.19
C GLN A 187 17.30 -5.24 12.86
N LYS A 188 17.10 -5.27 14.19
CA LYS A 188 16.93 -4.05 15.00
C LYS A 188 18.28 -3.41 15.31
N GLY A 189 18.26 -2.12 15.65
CA GLY A 189 19.46 -1.34 15.97
C GLY A 189 20.19 -0.77 14.76
N VAL A 190 19.69 -1.00 13.55
CA VAL A 190 20.19 -0.36 12.32
C VAL A 190 19.79 1.12 12.33
N PHE A 191 20.74 2.02 12.18
CA PHE A 191 20.48 3.46 12.12
C PHE A 191 20.30 3.93 10.68
N GLN A 192 19.74 5.13 10.50
CA GLN A 192 19.57 5.73 9.18
C GLN A 192 20.90 5.98 8.44
N THR A 193 22.02 5.98 9.17
CA THR A 193 23.38 6.10 8.63
C THR A 193 23.96 4.78 8.12
N ASP A 194 23.33 3.65 8.47
CA ASP A 194 23.84 2.30 8.18
C ASP A 194 23.15 1.66 6.97
N VAL A 195 22.19 2.38 6.38
CA VAL A 195 21.39 1.96 5.24
C VAL A 195 21.73 2.79 4.01
N ASP A 196 21.31 2.33 2.83
CA ASP A 196 21.49 3.02 1.56
C ASP A 196 21.07 4.48 1.66
N PHE A 197 22.02 5.35 1.33
CA PHE A 197 21.86 6.79 1.52
C PHE A 197 20.73 7.31 0.63
N GLU A 198 20.69 6.97 -0.65
CA GLU A 198 19.67 7.49 -1.57
C GLU A 198 18.25 7.04 -1.21
N GLN A 199 18.06 5.75 -0.94
CA GLN A 199 16.77 5.20 -0.54
C GLN A 199 16.28 5.79 0.79
N MET A 200 17.15 5.96 1.78
CA MET A 200 16.76 6.58 3.06
C MET A 200 16.34 8.05 2.86
N GLY A 201 17.02 8.78 1.98
CA GLY A 201 16.64 10.15 1.62
C GLY A 201 15.26 10.23 1.01
N LEU A 202 15.01 9.39 0.00
CA LEU A 202 13.71 9.25 -0.66
C LEU A 202 12.62 8.91 0.36
N ALA A 203 12.83 7.89 1.19
CA ALA A 203 11.87 7.48 2.21
C ALA A 203 11.59 8.61 3.22
N ALA A 204 12.61 9.33 3.69
CA ALA A 204 12.42 10.42 4.65
C ALA A 204 11.67 11.63 4.06
N VAL A 205 11.97 12.02 2.81
CA VAL A 205 11.24 13.10 2.13
C VAL A 205 9.80 12.68 1.82
N PHE A 206 9.58 11.41 1.47
CA PHE A 206 8.23 10.88 1.27
C PHE A 206 7.41 10.88 2.57
N GLN A 207 7.98 10.42 3.68
CA GLN A 207 7.32 10.48 4.99
C GLN A 207 7.01 11.94 5.39
N TYR A 208 7.89 12.90 5.08
CA TYR A 208 7.61 14.33 5.24
C TYR A 208 6.45 14.80 4.35
N MET A 209 6.43 14.43 3.06
CA MET A 209 5.38 14.79 2.10
C MET A 209 3.99 14.43 2.63
N ILE A 210 3.82 13.20 3.13
CA ILE A 210 2.54 12.70 3.65
C ILE A 210 2.27 13.11 5.10
N GLY A 211 3.25 13.71 5.79
CA GLY A 211 3.14 14.09 7.20
C GLY A 211 3.13 12.90 8.15
N ASN A 212 3.87 11.84 7.84
CA ASN A 212 3.96 10.67 8.70
C ASN A 212 5.24 10.74 9.55
N THR A 213 5.06 10.83 10.86
CA THR A 213 6.16 10.80 11.82
C THR A 213 6.28 9.45 12.55
N ASP A 214 5.33 8.53 12.34
CA ASP A 214 5.25 7.25 13.03
C ASP A 214 6.10 6.19 12.32
N PHE A 215 7.42 6.35 12.35
CA PHE A 215 8.36 5.34 11.84
C PHE A 215 9.70 5.37 12.59
N ALA A 216 10.41 4.25 12.61
CA ALA A 216 11.76 4.19 13.15
C ALA A 216 12.54 3.01 12.54
N VAL A 217 13.62 3.33 11.82
CA VAL A 217 14.52 2.32 11.21
C VAL A 217 15.10 1.39 12.28
N SER A 218 15.64 1.96 13.36
CA SER A 218 16.28 1.18 14.43
C SER A 218 15.35 0.26 15.19
N ALA A 219 14.04 0.55 15.20
CA ALA A 219 13.04 -0.29 15.86
C ALA A 219 12.29 -1.22 14.90
N LEU A 220 12.52 -1.09 13.58
CA LEU A 220 11.69 -1.67 12.52
C LEU A 220 10.20 -1.29 12.66
N HIS A 221 9.94 -0.06 13.15
CA HIS A 221 8.59 0.46 13.31
C HIS A 221 8.17 1.10 11.99
N ASN A 222 7.15 0.54 11.33
CA ASN A 222 6.63 0.98 10.03
C ASN A 222 7.71 1.07 8.92
N ILE A 223 8.76 0.26 9.05
CA ILE A 223 9.86 0.08 8.10
C ILE A 223 10.15 -1.42 7.97
N VAL A 224 10.27 -1.91 6.75
CA VAL A 224 10.95 -3.19 6.45
C VAL A 224 12.34 -2.86 5.92
N LEU A 225 13.36 -3.58 6.37
CA LEU A 225 14.68 -3.54 5.77
C LEU A 225 14.83 -4.70 4.79
N ILE A 226 15.36 -4.43 3.62
CA ILE A 226 15.76 -5.45 2.65
C ILE A 226 17.25 -5.33 2.37
N ARG A 227 17.92 -6.45 2.10
CA ARG A 227 19.35 -6.50 1.85
C ARG A 227 19.65 -7.22 0.54
N ASP A 228 20.48 -6.59 -0.30
CA ASP A 228 20.89 -7.16 -1.58
C ASP A 228 22.09 -8.11 -1.44
N SER A 229 22.53 -8.70 -2.56
CA SER A 229 23.64 -9.65 -2.60
C SER A 229 25.03 -9.03 -2.37
N VAL A 230 25.12 -7.70 -2.35
CA VAL A 230 26.36 -6.97 -2.04
C VAL A 230 26.29 -6.31 -0.66
N GLU A 231 25.38 -6.80 0.18
CA GLU A 231 25.19 -6.46 1.59
C GLU A 231 24.67 -5.04 1.87
N VAL A 232 24.21 -4.31 0.85
CA VAL A 232 23.57 -2.99 1.01
C VAL A 232 22.16 -3.16 1.55
N VAL A 233 21.82 -2.38 2.58
CA VAL A 233 20.53 -2.44 3.28
C VAL A 233 19.66 -1.27 2.85
N TYR A 234 18.43 -1.52 2.43
CA TYR A 234 17.49 -0.51 1.96
C TYR A 234 16.26 -0.45 2.87
N PRO A 235 15.85 0.74 3.34
CA PRO A 235 14.62 0.91 4.10
C PRO A 235 13.41 1.05 3.17
N VAL A 236 12.34 0.32 3.48
CA VAL A 236 11.06 0.35 2.78
C VAL A 236 9.95 0.71 3.77
N PRO A 237 9.40 1.93 3.74
CA PRO A 237 8.32 2.33 4.62
C PRO A 237 6.99 1.66 4.26
N TYR A 238 6.15 1.44 5.27
CA TYR A 238 4.80 0.89 5.12
C TYR A 238 3.93 1.30 6.33
N ASP A 239 2.63 0.96 6.31
CA ASP A 239 1.64 1.30 7.36
C ASP A 239 1.48 2.83 7.49
N PHE A 240 0.72 3.41 6.55
CA PHE A 240 0.66 4.86 6.35
C PHE A 240 -0.58 5.52 6.95
N ASP A 241 -1.38 4.81 7.75
CA ASP A 241 -2.62 5.36 8.29
C ASP A 241 -2.42 6.49 9.31
N TRP A 242 -1.22 6.59 9.88
CA TRP A 242 -0.81 7.66 10.80
C TRP A 242 -0.32 8.93 10.11
N SER A 243 -0.65 9.12 8.84
CA SER A 243 -0.18 10.26 8.03
C SER A 243 -1.05 11.50 8.19
N GLY A 244 -0.42 12.67 8.27
CA GLY A 244 -1.07 13.98 8.31
C GLY A 244 -1.98 14.29 7.13
N VAL A 245 -1.67 13.75 5.93
CA VAL A 245 -2.54 13.88 4.76
C VAL A 245 -3.91 13.23 4.97
N ILE A 246 -3.96 12.10 5.69
CA ILE A 246 -5.21 11.39 6.02
C ILE A 246 -5.89 12.06 7.22
N TRP A 247 -5.13 12.41 8.26
CA TRP A 247 -5.67 13.05 9.47
C TRP A 247 -6.83 12.24 10.07
N THR A 248 -6.60 10.94 10.31
CA THR A 248 -7.59 10.08 10.94
C THR A 248 -7.87 10.54 12.38
N PRO A 249 -9.07 10.31 12.92
CA PRO A 249 -9.45 10.78 14.26
C PRO A 249 -8.68 10.08 15.40
N TYR A 250 -8.00 8.98 15.10
CA TYR A 250 -7.22 8.23 16.07
C TYR A 250 -5.71 8.52 15.98
N ALA A 251 -5.24 9.18 14.92
CA ALA A 251 -3.84 9.52 14.79
C ALA A 251 -3.50 10.67 15.73
N GLN A 252 -2.55 10.41 16.63
CA GLN A 252 -2.06 11.39 17.61
C GLN A 252 -0.56 11.61 17.40
N PRO A 253 -0.07 12.84 17.60
CA PRO A 253 1.36 13.11 17.48
C PRO A 253 2.16 12.37 18.56
N ASP A 254 3.38 11.98 18.22
CA ASP A 254 4.34 11.54 19.23
C ASP A 254 4.68 12.73 20.14
N ALA A 255 4.46 12.57 21.44
CA ALA A 255 4.69 13.62 22.44
C ALA A 255 6.13 14.17 22.43
N ARG A 256 7.09 13.41 21.90
CA ARG A 256 8.51 13.81 21.78
C ARG A 256 8.78 14.79 20.64
N LEU A 257 7.83 15.00 19.72
CA LEU A 257 8.03 15.82 18.52
C LEU A 257 7.53 17.27 18.67
N GLU A 258 6.92 17.62 19.82
CA GLU A 258 6.43 18.97 20.12
C GLU A 258 5.49 19.57 19.04
N ILE A 259 4.81 18.71 18.29
CA ILE A 259 3.78 19.10 17.32
C ILE A 259 2.39 19.00 17.91
N ARG A 260 1.51 19.91 17.50
CA ARG A 260 0.13 20.03 18.01
C ARG A 260 -0.77 18.91 17.51
N ASP A 261 -0.58 18.52 16.25
CA ASP A 261 -1.34 17.47 15.59
C ASP A 261 -0.51 16.84 14.46
N VAL A 262 -0.99 15.71 13.95
CA VAL A 262 -0.29 14.91 12.92
C VAL A 262 -0.21 15.60 11.56
N ARG A 263 -0.94 16.70 11.31
CA ARG A 263 -0.84 17.47 10.06
C ARG A 263 0.40 18.37 10.04
N GLN A 264 1.03 18.62 11.19
CA GLN A 264 2.30 19.33 11.22
C GLN A 264 3.43 18.41 10.76
N ARG A 265 4.04 18.75 9.62
CA ARG A 265 5.17 18.00 9.08
C ARG A 265 6.40 18.19 9.93
N VAL A 266 7.14 17.11 10.15
CA VAL A 266 8.47 17.13 10.77
C VAL A 266 9.40 16.28 9.93
N PHE A 267 10.50 16.86 9.46
CA PHE A 267 11.50 16.08 8.74
C PHE A 267 12.31 15.24 9.73
N ARG A 268 12.30 13.91 9.54
CA ARG A 268 12.97 12.95 10.42
C ARG A 268 14.08 12.16 9.72
N GLY A 269 14.64 12.73 8.65
CA GLY A 269 15.77 12.18 7.89
C GLY A 269 17.14 12.67 8.36
N THR A 270 18.19 12.00 7.88
CA THR A 270 19.58 12.46 8.01
C THR A 270 19.84 13.72 7.19
N CYS A 271 20.80 14.53 7.64
CA CYS A 271 21.17 15.76 6.94
C CYS A 271 21.76 15.48 5.56
N ARG A 272 21.45 16.37 4.60
CA ARG A 272 21.92 16.35 3.22
C ARG A 272 22.38 17.72 2.77
N SER A 273 23.26 17.75 1.79
CA SER A 273 23.62 18.98 1.09
C SER A 273 22.43 19.52 0.27
N PRO A 274 22.42 20.83 -0.04
CA PRO A 274 21.42 21.40 -0.93
C PRO A 274 21.33 20.70 -2.30
N GLN A 275 22.48 20.27 -2.85
CA GLN A 275 22.55 19.61 -4.15
C GLN A 275 21.87 18.23 -4.11
N GLU A 276 22.13 17.44 -3.08
CA GLU A 276 21.48 16.13 -2.90
C GLU A 276 19.97 16.26 -2.69
N LEU A 277 19.53 17.29 -1.93
CA LEU A 277 18.11 17.58 -1.76
C LEU A 277 17.45 18.00 -3.07
N ALA A 278 18.11 18.83 -3.88
CA ALA A 278 17.60 19.24 -5.19
C ALA A 278 17.33 18.03 -6.09
N THR A 279 18.30 17.11 -6.21
CA THR A 279 18.14 15.87 -6.98
C THR A 279 16.97 15.02 -6.47
N LEU A 280 16.79 14.92 -5.15
CA LEU A 280 15.63 14.22 -4.58
C LEU A 280 14.33 14.94 -4.93
N PHE A 281 14.26 16.27 -4.77
CA PHE A 281 13.06 17.05 -5.05
C PHE A 281 12.63 16.99 -6.51
N ASP A 282 13.57 16.94 -7.45
CA ASP A 282 13.29 16.76 -8.88
C ASP A 282 12.48 15.48 -9.14
N ARG A 283 12.79 14.38 -8.43
CA ARG A 283 12.01 13.13 -8.53
C ARG A 283 10.56 13.33 -8.06
N PHE A 284 10.33 14.06 -6.98
CA PHE A 284 8.97 14.35 -6.50
C PHE A 284 8.21 15.29 -7.43
N ASN A 285 8.90 16.30 -7.97
CA ASN A 285 8.32 17.24 -8.93
C ASN A 285 7.92 16.52 -10.23
N ALA A 286 8.76 15.61 -10.73
CA ALA A 286 8.47 14.81 -11.92
C ALA A 286 7.21 13.93 -11.78
N GLN A 287 6.87 13.51 -10.56
CA GLN A 287 5.70 12.66 -10.28
C GLN A 287 4.49 13.43 -9.74
N LYS A 288 4.55 14.78 -9.65
CA LYS A 288 3.48 15.59 -9.05
C LYS A 288 2.13 15.33 -9.70
N ASP A 289 2.05 15.43 -11.02
CA ASP A 289 0.79 15.34 -11.74
C ASP A 289 0.21 13.91 -11.66
N ALA A 290 1.05 12.89 -11.78
CA ALA A 290 0.65 11.49 -11.63
C ALA A 290 0.11 11.19 -10.21
N ILE A 291 0.74 11.74 -9.17
CA ILE A 291 0.22 11.62 -7.80
C ILE A 291 -1.13 12.32 -7.67
N TYR A 292 -1.33 13.47 -8.31
CA TYR A 292 -2.59 14.21 -8.23
C TYR A 292 -3.72 13.49 -8.95
N GLU A 293 -3.40 12.87 -10.09
CA GLU A 293 -4.32 12.04 -10.87
C GLU A 293 -4.79 10.83 -10.07
N LEU A 294 -3.89 10.12 -9.37
CA LEU A 294 -4.26 9.00 -8.48
C LEU A 294 -5.39 9.38 -7.50
N TYR A 295 -5.32 10.58 -6.90
CA TYR A 295 -6.33 11.05 -5.95
C TYR A 295 -7.65 11.42 -6.64
N ARG A 296 -7.58 12.06 -7.81
CA ARG A 296 -8.76 12.44 -8.58
C ARG A 296 -9.52 11.22 -9.09
N ASP A 297 -8.80 10.23 -9.61
CA ASP A 297 -9.38 8.99 -10.14
C ASP A 297 -10.07 8.16 -9.06
N MET A 298 -9.61 8.27 -7.81
CA MET A 298 -10.22 7.58 -6.67
C MET A 298 -11.66 8.08 -6.37
N ALA A 299 -12.11 9.18 -6.98
CA ALA A 299 -13.51 9.57 -6.97
C ALA A 299 -14.42 8.46 -7.54
N ALA A 300 -13.94 7.69 -8.53
CA ALA A 300 -14.68 6.57 -9.12
C ALA A 300 -14.97 5.46 -8.10
N GLU A 301 -14.07 5.27 -7.14
CA GLU A 301 -14.24 4.33 -6.03
C GLU A 301 -15.01 4.93 -4.85
N GLY A 302 -15.40 6.20 -4.96
CA GLY A 302 -16.20 6.93 -3.98
C GLY A 302 -15.38 7.56 -2.87
N LEU A 303 -14.14 8.00 -3.13
CA LEU A 303 -13.47 8.98 -2.27
C LEU A 303 -14.15 10.35 -2.44
N GLU A 304 -14.57 10.96 -1.32
CA GLU A 304 -15.34 12.20 -1.37
C GLU A 304 -14.50 13.37 -1.93
N ALA A 305 -15.13 14.24 -2.74
CA ALA A 305 -14.46 15.38 -3.38
C ALA A 305 -13.71 16.28 -2.37
N LYS A 306 -14.30 16.52 -1.20
CA LYS A 306 -13.67 17.29 -0.12
C LYS A 306 -12.40 16.62 0.41
N ARG A 307 -12.33 15.28 0.42
CA ARG A 307 -11.15 14.54 0.86
C ARG A 307 -10.04 14.63 -0.19
N ILE A 308 -10.40 14.52 -1.46
CA ILE A 308 -9.48 14.75 -2.59
C ILE A 308 -8.88 16.15 -2.48
N GLU A 309 -9.71 17.18 -2.38
CA GLU A 309 -9.28 18.58 -2.22
C GLU A 309 -8.33 18.74 -1.02
N GLN A 310 -8.71 18.23 0.17
CA GLN A 310 -7.89 18.30 1.37
C GLN A 310 -6.51 17.64 1.22
N ALA A 311 -6.44 16.49 0.53
CA ALA A 311 -5.18 15.80 0.30
C ALA A 311 -4.31 16.55 -0.71
N LEU A 312 -4.90 17.04 -1.81
CA LEU A 312 -4.19 17.81 -2.83
C LEU A 312 -3.65 19.14 -2.27
N ASP A 313 -4.45 19.89 -1.49
CA ASP A 313 -4.01 21.10 -0.79
C ASP A 313 -2.85 20.82 0.16
N TYR A 314 -2.91 19.68 0.87
CA TYR A 314 -1.85 19.25 1.75
C TYR A 314 -0.56 19.00 0.95
N TYR A 315 -0.63 18.30 -0.19
CA TYR A 315 0.53 18.09 -1.06
C TYR A 315 1.03 19.36 -1.73
N ASP A 316 0.16 20.29 -2.12
CA ASP A 316 0.57 21.58 -2.65
C ASP A 316 1.41 22.37 -1.64
N ALA A 317 1.08 22.27 -0.34
CA ALA A 317 1.93 22.85 0.71
C ALA A 317 3.33 22.20 0.76
N PHE A 318 3.44 20.88 0.52
CA PHE A 318 4.73 20.20 0.39
C PHE A 318 5.49 20.69 -0.85
N TYR A 319 4.85 20.76 -2.02
CA TYR A 319 5.49 21.24 -3.24
C TYR A 319 5.94 22.70 -3.15
N LYS A 320 5.16 23.56 -2.47
CA LYS A 320 5.57 24.93 -2.14
C LYS A 320 6.80 24.98 -1.23
N THR A 321 6.97 24.00 -0.34
CA THR A 321 8.14 23.93 0.55
C THR A 321 9.39 23.49 -0.19
N ILE A 322 9.33 22.41 -0.98
CA ILE A 322 10.53 21.88 -1.65
C ILE A 322 11.00 22.79 -2.80
N ASN A 323 10.10 23.57 -3.40
CA ASN A 323 10.39 24.49 -4.50
C ASN A 323 10.69 25.94 -4.04
N ASP A 324 10.79 26.19 -2.73
CA ASP A 324 11.23 27.46 -2.15
C ASP A 324 12.55 27.23 -1.39
N PRO A 325 13.68 27.77 -1.85
CA PRO A 325 14.98 27.51 -1.21
C PRO A 325 15.04 27.89 0.27
N GLY A 326 14.32 28.94 0.68
CA GLY A 326 14.28 29.37 2.08
C GLY A 326 13.49 28.42 2.97
N ARG A 327 12.33 27.94 2.48
CA ARG A 327 11.53 26.91 3.16
C ARG A 327 12.25 25.58 3.18
N ALA A 328 12.77 25.12 2.05
CA ALA A 328 13.54 23.88 1.96
C ALA A 328 14.72 23.88 2.95
N ARG A 329 15.48 24.99 3.01
CA ARG A 329 16.57 25.13 3.98
C ARG A 329 16.07 25.00 5.42
N ARG A 330 14.97 25.66 5.78
CA ARG A 330 14.42 25.59 7.14
C ARG A 330 13.96 24.18 7.50
N GLU A 331 13.20 23.54 6.61
CA GLU A 331 12.52 22.27 6.88
C GLU A 331 13.46 21.06 6.77
N PHE A 332 14.44 21.07 5.87
CA PHE A 332 15.27 19.90 5.56
C PHE A 332 16.75 20.05 5.97
N ILE A 333 17.27 21.27 6.14
CA ILE A 333 18.69 21.50 6.44
C ILE A 333 18.89 21.97 7.89
N LEU A 334 18.04 22.85 8.39
CA LEU A 334 18.12 23.31 9.78
C LEU A 334 17.48 22.32 10.77
N ALA A 335 16.45 21.60 10.34
CA ALA A 335 15.70 20.66 11.17
C ALA A 335 16.13 19.19 11.02
N CYS A 336 17.08 18.87 10.14
CA CYS A 336 17.57 17.50 10.00
C CYS A 336 18.30 17.01 11.24
N ARG A 337 18.35 15.69 11.42
CA ARG A 337 19.11 15.07 12.50
C ARG A 337 20.60 15.11 12.15
N ARG A 338 21.35 15.90 12.91
CA ARG A 338 22.80 15.80 12.99
C ARG A 338 23.13 14.64 13.92
N ASN A 339 24.04 13.76 13.50
CA ASN A 339 24.48 12.60 14.29
C ASN A 339 24.99 13.01 15.66
#